data_AF-A0A833T9R0-F1
#
_entry.id   AF-A0A833T9R0-F1
#
_cell.length_a   1.000
_cell.length_b   1.000
_cell.length_c   1.000
_cell.angle_alpha   90.00
_cell.angle_beta   90.00
_cell.angle_gamma   90.00
#
_symmetry.space_group_name_H-M   'P 1'
#
loop_
_entity.id
_entity.type
_entity.pdbx_description
1 polymer ?
#
loop_
_entity_poly.entity_id
_entity_poly.type
_entity_poly.pdbx_seq_one_letter_code
_entity_poly.pdbx_strand_id
1 'polypeptide(L)'
;MRLDLAGRDLTDYKVKILTERGYTFTTRAEHEIKSYELPDGIVIVIGNERFRTPEVLFQPGLIGKEALGVHECTFQTIMKCDIDIHCNIVLSGGTTMYPGIGERLTKELTALAPSTMEVKVVALPERKYSVWVSGSILSSLSTFQQMWISKAGYDEAGPSIVHRKCF
;
A
#
# COMPACT_ATOMS: atom_id res chain seq x y z
N MET A 1 2.52 3.13 -13.34
CA MET A 1 2.48 4.47 -12.71
C MET A 1 3.11 4.37 -11.33
N ARG A 2 3.86 5.37 -10.85
CA ARG A 2 4.45 5.38 -9.50
C ARG A 2 3.85 6.54 -8.71
N LEU A 3 3.31 6.23 -7.53
CA LEU A 3 2.79 7.21 -6.58
C LEU A 3 3.86 7.48 -5.52
N ASP A 4 4.26 8.74 -5.34
CA ASP A 4 5.17 9.15 -4.27
C ASP A 4 4.38 9.46 -2.98
N LEU A 5 3.74 8.42 -2.44
CA LEU A 5 2.96 8.47 -1.21
C LEU A 5 2.98 7.09 -0.54
N ALA A 6 3.52 7.02 0.69
CA ALA A 6 3.65 5.77 1.42
C ALA A 6 3.59 5.97 2.94
N GLY A 7 3.98 4.96 3.71
CA GLY A 7 3.88 4.96 5.18
C GLY A 7 4.63 6.08 5.90
N ARG A 8 5.70 6.63 5.31
CA ARG A 8 6.42 7.78 5.87
C ARG A 8 5.52 9.02 5.88
N ASP A 9 4.91 9.34 4.75
CA ASP A 9 3.98 10.49 4.63
C ASP A 9 2.81 10.37 5.61
N LEU A 10 2.28 9.16 5.79
CA LEU A 10 1.21 8.90 6.76
C LEU A 10 1.68 9.12 8.19
N THR A 11 2.93 8.76 8.50
CA THR A 11 3.52 8.98 9.83
C THR A 11 3.70 10.47 10.09
N ASP A 12 4.26 11.20 9.13
CA ASP A 12 4.46 12.65 9.25
C ASP A 12 3.13 13.40 9.37
N TYR A 13 2.11 13.00 8.60
CA TYR A 13 0.78 13.55 8.72
C TYR A 13 0.13 13.23 10.07
N LYS A 14 0.30 12.00 10.58
CA LYS A 14 -0.18 11.62 11.92
C LYS A 14 0.48 12.48 12.99
N VAL A 15 1.78 12.73 12.91
CA VAL A 15 2.50 13.62 13.83
C VAL A 15 1.87 15.02 13.78
N LYS A 16 1.71 15.59 12.58
CA LYS A 16 1.11 16.91 12.38
C LYS A 16 -0.26 17.04 13.04
N ILE A 17 -1.21 16.14 12.74
CA ILE A 17 -2.59 16.24 13.25
C ILE A 17 -2.69 15.99 14.76
N LEU A 18 -1.76 15.24 15.35
CA LEU A 18 -1.68 15.07 16.81
C LEU A 18 -1.10 16.31 17.48
N THR A 19 -0.09 16.95 16.88
CA THR A 19 0.51 18.20 17.39
C THR A 19 -0.47 19.38 17.33
N GLU A 20 -1.25 19.50 16.26
CA GLU A 20 -2.28 20.54 16.08
C GLU A 20 -3.38 20.49 17.16
N ARG A 21 -3.58 19.36 17.83
CA ARG A 21 -4.73 19.13 18.70
C ARG A 21 -4.55 19.56 20.15
N GLY A 22 -3.33 19.86 20.61
CA GLY A 22 -3.06 20.44 21.94
C GLY A 22 -3.71 19.73 23.15
N TYR A 23 -4.11 18.47 22.99
CA TYR A 23 -4.86 17.58 23.90
C TYR A 23 -5.81 18.21 24.95
N THR A 24 -7.10 18.33 24.62
CA THR A 24 -8.26 18.11 25.55
C THR A 24 -9.56 17.84 24.76
N PHE A 25 -10.46 16.98 25.28
CA PHE A 25 -11.64 16.42 24.58
C PHE A 25 -12.98 16.97 25.11
N THR A 26 -13.97 17.18 24.23
CA THR A 26 -15.31 17.75 24.57
C THR A 26 -16.50 17.24 23.70
N THR A 27 -16.47 16.05 23.08
CA THR A 27 -17.64 15.62 22.25
C THR A 27 -17.89 14.11 22.18
N ARG A 28 -19.17 13.75 22.02
CA ARG A 28 -19.81 12.40 21.98
C ARG A 28 -19.26 11.36 20.97
N ALA A 29 -18.17 11.63 20.25
CA ALA A 29 -17.50 10.66 19.36
C ALA A 29 -16.66 9.60 20.13
N GLU A 30 -16.89 9.47 21.44
CA GLU A 30 -16.03 8.72 22.38
C GLU A 30 -16.12 7.19 22.23
N HIS A 31 -17.01 6.67 21.39
CA HIS A 31 -17.14 5.22 21.14
C HIS A 31 -16.02 4.62 20.27
N GLU A 32 -15.19 5.44 19.61
CA GLU A 32 -14.07 4.97 18.77
C GLU A 32 -12.68 5.38 19.30
N ILE A 33 -12.62 5.80 20.55
CA ILE A 33 -11.38 6.18 21.22
C ILE A 33 -10.52 4.94 21.48
N LYS A 34 -9.25 4.99 21.05
CA LYS A 34 -8.21 4.09 21.55
C LYS A 34 -7.16 4.90 22.30
N SER A 35 -6.83 4.46 23.50
CA SER A 35 -5.70 4.96 24.27
C SER A 35 -4.40 4.29 23.81
N TYR A 36 -3.30 5.02 23.89
CA TYR A 36 -1.95 4.51 23.67
C TYR A 36 -1.03 5.06 24.76
N GLU A 37 -0.28 4.18 25.41
CA GLU A 37 0.71 4.55 26.42
C GLU A 37 2.04 4.88 25.76
N LEU A 38 2.53 6.09 26.02
CA LEU A 38 3.84 6.56 25.57
C LEU A 38 4.97 5.95 26.43
N PRO A 39 6.22 5.95 25.97
CA PRO A 39 7.35 5.38 26.71
C PRO A 39 7.62 5.99 28.10
N ASP A 40 7.12 7.20 28.35
CA ASP A 40 7.18 7.89 29.64
C ASP A 40 6.00 7.55 30.58
N GLY A 41 5.10 6.66 30.15
CA GLY A 41 3.90 6.25 30.87
C GLY A 41 2.69 7.15 30.65
N ILE A 42 2.81 8.22 29.85
CA ILE A 42 1.69 9.11 29.55
C ILE A 42 0.74 8.42 28.57
N VAL A 43 -0.54 8.33 28.93
CA VAL A 43 -1.58 7.77 28.05
C VAL A 43 -2.20 8.87 27.20
N ILE A 44 -2.03 8.77 25.88
CA ILE A 44 -2.71 9.63 24.92
C ILE A 44 -3.96 8.95 24.37
N VAL A 45 -4.99 9.75 24.10
CA VAL A 45 -6.21 9.28 23.44
C VAL A 45 -6.16 9.65 21.97
N ILE A 46 -6.39 8.68 21.09
CA ILE A 46 -6.45 8.87 19.64
C ILE A 46 -7.89 8.66 19.19
N GLY A 47 -8.49 9.70 18.59
CA GLY A 47 -9.86 9.70 18.09
C GLY A 47 -9.89 9.51 16.57
N ASN A 48 -10.47 10.49 15.87
CA ASN A 48 -10.67 10.45 14.42
C ASN A 48 -9.37 10.41 13.59
N GLU A 49 -8.22 10.72 14.18
CA GLU A 49 -6.91 10.62 13.55
C GLU A 49 -6.63 9.20 13.03
N ARG A 50 -7.23 8.19 13.68
CA ARG A 50 -7.11 6.78 13.31
C ARG A 50 -7.55 6.50 11.87
N PHE A 51 -8.58 7.18 11.39
CA PHE A 51 -9.09 7.03 10.03
C PHE A 51 -8.71 8.20 9.13
N ARG A 52 -8.52 9.42 9.67
CA ARG A 52 -7.99 10.55 8.90
C ARG A 52 -6.59 10.28 8.37
N THR A 53 -5.74 9.59 9.14
CA THR A 53 -4.36 9.27 8.72
C THR A 53 -4.33 8.42 7.43
N PRO A 54 -4.95 7.22 7.39
CA PRO A 54 -4.95 6.42 6.16
C PRO A 54 -5.81 7.01 5.03
N GLU A 55 -6.70 7.97 5.30
CA GLU A 55 -7.49 8.63 4.25
C GLU A 55 -6.60 9.35 3.23
N VAL A 56 -5.40 9.78 3.63
CA VAL A 56 -4.42 10.40 2.71
C VAL A 56 -4.09 9.47 1.53
N LEU A 57 -4.17 8.15 1.70
CA LEU A 57 -3.98 7.20 0.58
C LEU A 57 -5.05 7.37 -0.51
N PHE A 58 -6.26 7.75 -0.13
CA PHE A 58 -7.37 7.98 -1.05
C PHE A 58 -7.50 9.46 -1.42
N GLN A 59 -7.07 10.37 -0.57
CA GLN A 59 -7.12 11.81 -0.76
C GLN A 59 -5.77 12.47 -0.44
N PRO A 60 -4.77 12.39 -1.34
CA PRO A 60 -3.44 12.95 -1.11
C PRO A 60 -3.44 14.48 -0.89
N GLY A 61 -4.48 15.17 -1.36
CA GLY A 61 -4.68 16.61 -1.13
C GLY A 61 -4.76 17.00 0.36
N LEU A 62 -5.08 16.06 1.26
CA LEU A 62 -5.08 16.30 2.72
C LEU A 62 -3.70 16.68 3.27
N ILE A 63 -2.62 16.27 2.60
CA ILE A 63 -1.24 16.65 2.93
C ILE A 63 -0.65 17.66 1.94
N GLY A 64 -1.49 18.25 1.08
CA GLY A 64 -1.07 19.19 0.04
C GLY A 64 -0.36 18.53 -1.15
N LYS A 65 -0.48 17.21 -1.34
CA LYS A 65 0.05 16.55 -2.53
C LYS A 65 -0.98 16.57 -3.67
N GLU A 66 -0.58 17.11 -4.82
CA GLU A 66 -1.33 17.03 -6.08
C GLU A 66 -1.09 15.66 -6.74
N ALA A 67 -1.57 14.61 -6.08
CA ALA A 67 -1.50 13.25 -6.59
C ALA A 67 -2.88 12.59 -6.52
N LEU A 68 -3.10 11.63 -7.41
CA LEU A 68 -4.30 10.80 -7.40
C LEU A 68 -4.27 9.83 -6.22
N GLY A 69 -5.45 9.46 -5.72
CA GLY A 69 -5.57 8.43 -4.70
C GLY A 69 -5.16 7.06 -5.23
N VAL A 70 -4.91 6.12 -4.32
CA VAL A 70 -4.51 4.74 -4.68
C VAL A 70 -5.56 4.02 -5.53
N HIS A 71 -6.84 4.29 -5.28
CA HIS A 71 -7.97 3.76 -6.04
C HIS A 71 -7.98 4.26 -7.50
N GLU A 72 -7.83 5.57 -7.72
CA GLU A 72 -7.74 6.16 -9.06
C GLU A 72 -6.48 5.69 -9.81
N CYS A 73 -5.32 5.68 -9.13
CA CYS A 73 -4.07 5.16 -9.70
C CYS A 73 -4.21 3.71 -10.17
N THR A 74 -4.88 2.89 -9.35
CA THR A 74 -5.13 1.47 -9.66
C THR A 74 -6.07 1.37 -10.86
N PHE A 75 -7.19 2.08 -10.85
CA PHE A 75 -8.14 2.09 -11.94
C PHE A 75 -7.51 2.54 -13.27
N GLN A 76 -6.77 3.65 -13.28
CA GLN A 76 -6.08 4.14 -14.47
C GLN A 76 -5.02 3.16 -14.99
N THR A 77 -4.39 2.39 -14.11
CA THR A 77 -3.43 1.35 -14.53
C THR A 77 -4.16 0.19 -15.20
N ILE A 78 -5.32 -0.22 -14.66
CA ILE A 78 -6.15 -1.26 -15.26
C ILE A 78 -6.68 -0.83 -16.63
N MET A 79 -7.13 0.43 -16.77
CA MET A 79 -7.61 0.96 -18.05
C MET A 79 -6.52 1.11 -19.11
N LYS A 80 -5.24 1.01 -18.75
CA LYS A 80 -4.11 0.97 -19.69
C LYS A 80 -3.81 -0.44 -20.20
N CYS A 81 -4.43 -1.45 -19.61
CA CYS A 81 -4.32 -2.84 -20.04
C CYS A 81 -5.40 -3.19 -21.09
N ASP A 82 -5.13 -4.19 -21.92
CA ASP A 82 -6.12 -4.72 -22.86
C ASP A 82 -7.31 -5.37 -22.13
N ILE A 83 -8.47 -5.40 -22.80
CA ILE A 83 -9.79 -5.74 -22.22
C ILE A 83 -9.87 -7.16 -21.63
N ASP A 84 -9.02 -8.10 -22.05
CA ASP A 84 -9.07 -9.51 -21.65
C ASP A 84 -8.34 -9.85 -20.33
N ILE A 85 -7.89 -8.86 -19.55
CA ILE A 85 -7.17 -9.12 -18.29
C ILE A 85 -8.13 -9.20 -17.09
N HIS A 86 -8.18 -10.37 -16.44
CA HIS A 86 -8.89 -10.55 -15.17
C HIS A 86 -8.34 -9.64 -14.06
N CYS A 87 -9.22 -8.83 -13.45
CA CYS A 87 -8.84 -7.79 -12.50
C CYS A 87 -8.70 -8.31 -11.06
N ASN A 88 -7.64 -9.11 -10.87
CA ASN A 88 -7.20 -9.57 -9.56
C ASN A 88 -6.20 -8.58 -8.95
N ILE A 89 -6.65 -7.84 -7.94
CA ILE A 89 -5.84 -6.83 -7.26
C ILE A 89 -5.31 -7.43 -5.98
N VAL A 90 -3.99 -7.52 -5.85
CA VAL A 90 -3.34 -8.09 -4.67
C VAL A 90 -2.69 -6.98 -3.85
N LEU A 91 -3.10 -6.86 -2.57
CA LEU A 91 -2.49 -5.92 -1.64
C LEU A 91 -1.20 -6.50 -1.05
N SER A 92 -0.15 -5.69 -1.04
CA SER A 92 1.20 -6.06 -0.62
C SER A 92 1.89 -4.90 0.10
N GLY A 93 2.66 -5.20 1.13
CA GLY A 93 3.46 -4.22 1.87
C GLY A 93 2.77 -3.63 3.11
N GLY A 94 3.59 -3.07 4.01
CA GLY A 94 3.17 -2.66 5.36
C GLY A 94 2.07 -1.58 5.39
N THR A 95 2.09 -0.62 4.47
CA THR A 95 1.05 0.43 4.38
C THR A 95 -0.32 -0.13 4.00
N THR A 96 -0.40 -1.34 3.43
CA THR A 96 -1.69 -2.00 3.15
C THR A 96 -2.28 -2.75 4.34
N MET A 97 -1.65 -2.65 5.52
CA MET A 97 -2.10 -3.35 6.73
C MET A 97 -3.21 -2.61 7.51
N TYR A 98 -3.64 -1.43 7.04
CA TYR A 98 -4.78 -0.75 7.68
C TYR A 98 -6.04 -1.63 7.62
N PRO A 99 -6.74 -1.81 8.75
CA PRO A 99 -8.05 -2.48 8.76
C PRO A 99 -9.03 -1.75 7.83
N GLY A 100 -9.84 -2.50 7.07
CA GLY A 100 -10.84 -1.92 6.17
C GLY A 100 -10.30 -1.43 4.82
N ILE A 101 -8.98 -1.47 4.57
CA ILE A 101 -8.41 -0.94 3.32
C ILE A 101 -8.82 -1.75 2.08
N GLY A 102 -8.99 -3.08 2.23
CA GLY A 102 -9.40 -3.94 1.13
C GLY A 102 -10.84 -3.65 0.74
N GLU A 103 -11.74 -3.59 1.72
CA GLU A 103 -13.14 -3.27 1.57
C GLU A 103 -13.35 -1.87 0.98
N ARG A 104 -12.58 -0.88 1.49
CA ARG A 104 -12.58 0.48 0.96
C ARG A 104 -12.14 0.50 -0.51
N LEU A 105 -11.02 -0.15 -0.82
CA LEU A 105 -10.49 -0.16 -2.19
C LEU A 105 -11.45 -0.86 -3.16
N THR A 106 -12.04 -1.99 -2.76
CA THR A 106 -13.08 -2.67 -3.55
C THR A 106 -14.24 -1.73 -3.83
N LYS A 107 -14.76 -1.06 -2.80
CA LYS A 107 -15.89 -0.13 -2.95
C LYS A 107 -15.58 0.99 -3.96
N GLU A 108 -14.43 1.65 -3.83
CA GLU A 108 -14.03 2.74 -4.72
C GLU A 108 -13.84 2.25 -6.17
N LEU A 109 -13.18 1.10 -6.34
CA LEU A 109 -12.94 0.56 -7.67
C LEU A 109 -14.20 0.03 -8.35
N THR A 110 -15.11 -0.61 -7.60
CA THR A 110 -16.42 -1.01 -8.14
C THR A 110 -17.25 0.18 -8.58
N ALA A 111 -17.11 1.35 -7.92
CA ALA A 111 -17.79 2.57 -8.34
C ALA A 111 -17.21 3.18 -9.63
N LEU A 112 -15.91 2.97 -9.89
CA LEU A 112 -15.23 3.45 -11.10
C LEU A 112 -15.32 2.45 -12.27
N ALA A 113 -15.42 1.15 -11.98
CA ALA A 113 -15.42 0.09 -12.96
C ALA A 113 -16.76 0.00 -13.74
N PRO A 114 -16.73 -0.35 -15.03
CA PRO A 114 -17.94 -0.71 -15.77
C PRO A 114 -18.65 -1.91 -15.13
N SER A 115 -19.97 -1.98 -15.27
CA SER A 115 -20.80 -3.05 -14.67
C SER A 115 -20.49 -4.47 -15.17
N THR A 116 -19.74 -4.60 -16.27
CA THR A 116 -19.30 -5.88 -16.84
C THR A 116 -18.02 -6.42 -16.20
N MET A 117 -17.35 -5.63 -15.35
CA MET A 117 -16.04 -5.94 -14.80
C MET A 117 -16.16 -6.35 -13.33
N GLU A 118 -15.73 -7.57 -13.02
CA GLU A 118 -15.67 -8.05 -11.64
C GLU A 118 -14.36 -7.60 -10.98
N VAL A 119 -14.45 -6.77 -9.93
CA VAL A 119 -13.30 -6.29 -9.16
C VAL A 119 -13.06 -7.20 -7.97
N LYS A 120 -11.89 -7.85 -7.92
CA LYS A 120 -11.49 -8.70 -6.80
C LYS A 120 -10.24 -8.17 -6.11
N VAL A 121 -10.38 -7.67 -4.89
CA VAL A 121 -9.25 -7.25 -4.04
C VAL A 121 -8.92 -8.35 -3.04
N VAL A 122 -7.65 -8.78 -3.04
CA VAL A 122 -7.13 -9.83 -2.17
C VAL A 122 -6.16 -9.21 -1.15
N ALA A 123 -6.52 -9.31 0.12
CA ALA A 123 -5.74 -8.79 1.25
C ALA A 123 -5.28 -9.93 2.16
N LEU A 124 -4.15 -10.58 1.83
CA LEU A 124 -3.63 -11.70 2.62
C LEU A 124 -3.23 -11.24 4.04
N PRO A 125 -3.42 -12.06 5.11
CA PRO A 125 -3.01 -11.70 6.46
C PRO A 125 -1.51 -11.37 6.59
N GLU A 126 -0.65 -12.14 5.91
CA GLU A 126 0.81 -11.98 5.95
C GLU A 126 1.36 -11.03 4.87
N ARG A 127 0.49 -10.25 4.20
CA ARG A 127 0.87 -9.37 3.09
C ARG A 127 1.92 -8.31 3.40
N LYS A 128 2.23 -8.08 4.69
CA LYS A 128 3.35 -7.22 5.09
C LYS A 128 4.69 -7.72 4.52
N TYR A 129 4.86 -9.03 4.41
CA TYR A 129 6.10 -9.68 3.99
C TYR A 129 5.96 -10.49 2.70
N SER A 130 4.83 -10.38 2.00
CA SER A 130 4.54 -11.15 0.78
C SER A 130 5.67 -11.06 -0.25
N VAL A 131 6.25 -9.87 -0.46
CA VAL A 131 7.38 -9.68 -1.39
C VAL A 131 8.58 -10.55 -1.00
N TRP A 132 8.91 -10.58 0.30
CA TRP A 132 10.04 -11.36 0.81
C TRP A 132 9.75 -12.87 0.73
N VAL A 133 8.54 -13.29 1.11
CA VAL A 133 8.09 -14.67 1.01
C VAL A 133 8.10 -15.16 -0.44
N SER A 134 7.58 -14.36 -1.37
CA SER A 134 7.62 -14.67 -2.81
C SER A 134 9.05 -14.77 -3.33
N GLY A 135 9.95 -13.89 -2.91
CA GLY A 135 11.37 -13.98 -3.26
C GLY A 135 12.02 -15.26 -2.72
N SER A 136 11.73 -15.64 -1.48
CA SER A 136 12.22 -16.88 -0.86
C SER A 136 11.73 -18.12 -1.61
N ILE A 137 10.42 -18.20 -1.92
CA ILE A 137 9.83 -19.29 -2.70
C ILE A 137 10.48 -19.37 -4.09
N LEU A 138 10.53 -18.24 -4.81
CA LEU A 138 11.10 -18.17 -6.15
C LEU A 138 12.56 -18.63 -6.15
N SER A 139 13.36 -18.16 -5.18
CA SER A 139 14.77 -18.54 -5.06
C SER A 139 15.02 -20.01 -4.73
N SER A 140 14.01 -20.67 -4.15
CA SER A 140 14.05 -22.08 -3.76
C SER A 140 13.64 -23.03 -4.90
N LEU A 141 13.11 -22.52 -6.01
CA LEU A 141 12.75 -23.36 -7.16
C LEU A 141 14.00 -23.88 -7.85
N SER A 142 14.04 -25.17 -8.16
CA SER A 142 15.17 -25.79 -8.90
C SER A 142 15.39 -25.14 -10.26
N THR A 143 14.31 -24.73 -10.93
CA THR A 143 14.35 -24.00 -12.20
C THR A 143 14.93 -22.60 -12.08
N PHE A 144 14.88 -21.98 -10.89
CA PHE A 144 15.35 -20.62 -10.70
C PHE A 144 16.89 -20.51 -10.77
N GLN A 145 17.62 -21.59 -10.50
CA GLN A 145 19.08 -21.63 -10.66
C GLN A 145 19.52 -21.29 -12.09
N GLN A 146 18.73 -21.67 -13.10
CA GLN A 146 19.03 -21.38 -14.51
C GLN A 146 18.85 -19.89 -14.85
N MET A 147 18.07 -19.16 -14.05
CA MET A 147 17.83 -17.73 -14.23
C MET A 147 18.88 -16.85 -13.54
N TRP A 148 19.77 -17.43 -12.72
CA TRP A 148 20.83 -16.67 -12.08
C TRP A 148 21.79 -16.08 -13.11
N ILE A 149 22.29 -14.88 -12.79
CA ILE A 149 23.41 -14.26 -13.49
C ILE A 149 24.66 -14.62 -12.69
N SER A 150 25.49 -15.48 -13.27
CA SER A 150 26.77 -15.83 -12.65
C SER A 150 27.74 -14.66 -12.77
N LYS A 151 28.70 -14.59 -11.85
CA LYS A 151 29.77 -13.58 -11.91
C LYS A 151 30.50 -13.61 -13.26
N ALA A 152 30.91 -14.80 -13.72
CA ALA A 152 31.59 -14.96 -15.01
C ALA A 152 30.73 -14.46 -16.19
N GLY A 153 29.43 -14.80 -16.21
CA GLY A 153 28.54 -14.31 -17.26
C GLY A 153 28.37 -12.79 -17.25
N TYR A 154 28.38 -12.18 -16.07
CA TYR A 154 28.38 -10.72 -15.93
C TYR A 154 29.71 -10.10 -16.39
N ASP A 155 30.85 -10.70 -16.04
CA ASP A 155 32.18 -10.21 -16.43
C ASP A 155 32.37 -10.24 -17.97
N GLU A 156 31.75 -11.20 -18.66
CA GLU A 156 31.80 -11.34 -20.13
C GLU A 156 30.82 -10.42 -20.88
N ALA A 157 29.55 -10.42 -20.48
CA ALA A 157 28.48 -9.72 -21.20
C ALA A 157 28.21 -8.31 -20.65
N GLY A 158 28.81 -7.96 -19.52
CA GLY A 158 28.60 -6.71 -18.80
C GLY A 158 27.15 -6.54 -18.32
N PRO A 159 26.73 -5.30 -18.01
CA PRO A 159 25.39 -4.99 -17.50
C PRO A 159 24.23 -5.45 -18.40
N SER A 160 24.50 -5.61 -19.70
CA SER A 160 23.48 -5.98 -20.69
C SER A 160 22.85 -7.36 -20.44
N ILE A 161 23.55 -8.25 -19.72
CA ILE A 161 23.07 -9.60 -19.40
C ILE A 161 21.76 -9.59 -18.60
N VAL A 162 21.50 -8.54 -17.82
CA VAL A 162 20.26 -8.38 -17.05
C VAL A 162 19.04 -8.32 -17.98
N HIS A 163 19.15 -7.58 -19.09
CA HIS A 163 18.07 -7.47 -20.06
C HIS A 163 17.80 -8.77 -20.83
N ARG A 164 18.80 -9.66 -20.94
CA ARG A 164 18.64 -10.98 -21.57
C ARG A 164 18.02 -12.04 -20.65
N LYS A 165 18.21 -11.91 -19.34
CA LYS A 165 17.81 -12.93 -18.35
C LYS A 165 16.55 -12.57 -17.56
N CYS A 166 16.19 -11.29 -17.46
CA CYS A 166 15.12 -10.85 -16.55
C CYS A 166 13.89 -10.25 -17.25
N PHE A 167 13.87 -10.16 -18.58
CA PHE A 167 12.76 -9.61 -19.38
C PHE A 167 12.51 -10.43 -20.64
#